data_AF-A0AAE8X3A8-F1
#
_entry.id   AF-A0AAE8X3A8-F1
#
_cell.length_a   1.000
_cell.length_b   1.000
_cell.length_c   1.000
_cell.angle_alpha   90.00
_cell.angle_beta   90.00
_cell.angle_gamma   90.00
#
_symmetry.space_group_name_H-M   'P 1'
#
loop_
_entity.id
_entity.type
_entity.pdbx_description
1 polymer ?
#
loop_
_entity_poly.entity_id
_entity_poly.type
_entity_poly.pdbx_seq_one_letter_code
_entity_poly.pdbx_strand_id
1 'polypeptide(L)'
;MSEFSQTVPELVAWARKNDFSISLPVDRLSFLLAVATLNGERLDGEMSEGELVDAFRHVSDAFEQTSETISVRANNAINDMVRQRLLNRFTSEQAEGNAIYRLTPLGIGITDYYIRQREFSTLRLSMQLSIVAGELKRAADAADENGDEFHWHRNVYAPLKYSVAEIFDSIDLTQRLMDEQQQQVKDDIAQLLNKDWRSAISSCELLLSETSGTLRELQDTLEAAGDKLQANLLRIQDATMAHDDLHFIDRLVFDLQSKLDRIISWGQQSIDLWIGYDRHVHKFIRTAIDMDKNRVFAQRLRQSVQTYFDAPWALTHANADRLLDMRDEEMALRDEEVTGELPPDLEYEEFNEIREQLAAMIEEQLAVYKTRQAPLDLGLVVRDYLAQYPRARHFDVARIVVDQAVRLGIAQADFTGLPPKWQPINDYGAKVQAHVIDKY
;
A
#
# COMPACT_ATOMS: atom_id res chain seq x y z
N MET A 1 -7.77 27.21 -13.66
CA MET A 1 -8.22 26.41 -12.51
C MET A 1 -6.97 26.01 -11.74
N SER A 2 -6.76 26.52 -10.54
CA SER A 2 -5.56 26.27 -9.75
C SER A 2 -5.47 24.79 -9.37
N GLU A 3 -4.40 24.12 -9.79
CA GLU A 3 -4.03 22.80 -9.26
C GLU A 3 -3.99 22.89 -7.73
N PHE A 4 -4.92 22.20 -7.06
CA PHE A 4 -5.00 22.18 -5.60
C PHE A 4 -3.86 21.31 -5.05
N SER A 5 -2.64 21.86 -5.03
CA SER A 5 -1.50 21.35 -4.26
C SER A 5 -1.57 21.95 -2.85
N GLN A 6 -2.58 21.58 -2.07
CA GLN A 6 -2.58 21.82 -0.63
C GLN A 6 -2.44 20.46 0.05
N THR A 7 -1.46 20.33 0.94
CA THR A 7 -1.39 19.18 1.83
C THR A 7 -2.68 19.07 2.65
N VAL A 8 -3.03 17.87 3.13
CA VAL A 8 -4.28 17.66 3.90
C VAL A 8 -4.45 18.69 5.03
N PRO A 9 -3.42 19.04 5.83
CA PRO A 9 -3.53 20.08 6.86
C PRO A 9 -3.76 21.49 6.32
N GLU A 10 -3.18 21.84 5.17
CA GLU A 10 -3.36 23.16 4.54
C GLU A 10 -4.79 23.34 4.04
N LEU A 11 -5.40 22.29 3.49
CA LEU A 11 -6.80 22.32 3.08
C LEU A 11 -7.73 22.59 4.26
N VAL A 12 -7.47 21.97 5.41
CA VAL A 12 -8.24 22.21 6.65
C VAL A 12 -8.06 23.64 7.14
N ALA A 13 -6.82 24.17 7.11
CA ALA A 13 -6.54 25.55 7.48
C ALA A 13 -7.24 26.55 6.54
N TRP A 14 -7.27 26.27 5.23
CA TRP A 14 -7.99 27.05 4.24
C TRP A 14 -9.50 27.02 4.47
N ALA A 15 -10.09 25.85 4.71
CA ALA A 15 -11.51 25.72 5.01
C ALA A 15 -11.91 26.51 6.26
N ARG A 16 -11.11 26.44 7.33
CA ARG A 16 -11.32 27.21 8.56
C ARG A 16 -11.18 28.72 8.33
N LYS A 17 -10.21 29.16 7.53
CA LYS A 17 -9.99 30.59 7.22
C LYS A 17 -11.16 31.20 6.46
N ASN A 18 -11.84 30.41 5.63
CA ASN A 18 -13.00 30.85 4.85
C ASN A 18 -14.35 30.62 5.54
N ASP A 19 -14.36 30.09 6.78
CA ASP A 19 -15.57 29.81 7.56
C ASP A 19 -16.59 28.93 6.81
N PHE A 20 -16.11 27.93 6.05
CA PHE A 20 -17.02 27.01 5.34
C PHE A 20 -17.83 26.18 6.34
N SER A 21 -19.15 26.38 6.31
CA SER A 21 -20.10 25.67 7.14
C SER A 21 -21.43 25.51 6.40
N ILE A 22 -22.11 24.40 6.68
CA ILE A 22 -23.47 24.11 6.20
C ILE A 22 -24.28 23.75 7.44
N SER A 23 -25.33 24.52 7.70
CA SER A 23 -26.26 24.33 8.80
C SER A 23 -27.67 24.30 8.22
N LEU A 24 -28.14 23.09 7.94
CA LEU A 24 -29.48 22.82 7.40
C LEU A 24 -30.30 21.95 8.37
N PRO A 25 -30.86 22.53 9.45
CA PRO A 25 -31.89 21.87 10.23
C PRO A 25 -33.13 21.55 9.36
N VAL A 26 -34.03 20.69 9.86
CA VAL A 26 -35.15 20.14 9.07
C VAL A 26 -36.01 21.25 8.43
N ASP A 27 -36.30 22.33 9.16
CA ASP A 27 -37.06 23.48 8.65
C ASP A 27 -36.32 24.24 7.53
N ARG A 28 -35.01 24.46 7.69
CA ARG A 28 -34.15 25.10 6.68
C ARG A 28 -33.98 24.23 5.45
N LEU A 29 -33.84 22.92 5.64
CA LEU A 29 -33.75 21.96 4.55
C LEU A 29 -35.08 21.93 3.78
N SER A 30 -36.22 21.80 4.46
CA SER A 30 -37.55 21.86 3.84
C SER A 30 -37.76 23.16 3.06
N PHE A 31 -37.31 24.31 3.58
CA PHE A 31 -37.32 25.56 2.85
C PHE A 31 -36.47 25.53 1.58
N LEU A 32 -35.23 25.04 1.66
CA LEU A 32 -34.34 24.89 0.52
C LEU A 32 -34.91 23.93 -0.54
N LEU A 33 -35.56 22.83 -0.13
CA LEU A 33 -36.26 21.95 -1.06
C LEU A 33 -37.45 22.65 -1.72
N ALA A 34 -38.26 23.39 -0.97
CA ALA A 34 -39.39 24.14 -1.51
C ALA A 34 -38.93 25.15 -2.58
N VAL A 35 -37.83 25.86 -2.31
CA VAL A 35 -37.20 26.78 -3.26
C VAL A 35 -36.75 26.05 -4.53
N ALA A 36 -36.14 24.86 -4.41
CA ALA A 36 -35.73 24.09 -5.57
C ALA A 36 -36.88 23.54 -6.40
N THR A 37 -37.99 23.13 -5.78
CA THR A 37 -39.21 22.74 -6.49
C THR A 37 -39.76 23.91 -7.32
N LEU A 38 -39.85 25.10 -6.72
CA LEU A 38 -40.29 26.32 -7.42
C LEU A 38 -39.34 26.71 -8.56
N ASN A 39 -38.05 26.53 -8.37
CA ASN A 39 -37.05 26.79 -9.41
C ASN A 39 -37.12 25.75 -10.56
N GLY A 40 -37.46 24.50 -10.27
CA GLY A 40 -37.56 23.42 -11.26
C GLY A 40 -38.80 23.53 -12.16
N GLU A 41 -39.90 24.05 -11.64
CA GLU A 41 -41.16 24.24 -12.39
C GLU A 41 -41.22 25.58 -13.14
N ARG A 42 -40.21 26.43 -12.99
CA ARG A 42 -40.20 27.79 -13.55
C ARG A 42 -39.90 27.79 -15.05
N LEU A 43 -40.75 28.50 -15.79
CA LEU A 43 -40.64 28.68 -17.25
C LEU A 43 -39.98 30.01 -17.65
N ASP A 44 -40.12 31.06 -16.83
CA ASP A 44 -39.57 32.39 -17.14
C ASP A 44 -39.19 33.16 -15.86
N GLY A 45 -38.13 33.96 -15.93
CA GLY A 45 -37.58 34.77 -14.83
C GLY A 45 -36.75 34.02 -13.78
N GLU A 46 -36.10 34.78 -12.89
CA GLU A 46 -35.36 34.28 -11.71
C GLU A 46 -36.18 34.54 -10.44
N MET A 47 -35.93 33.81 -9.35
CA MET A 47 -36.76 33.90 -8.13
C MET A 47 -36.64 35.26 -7.46
N SER A 48 -37.77 35.92 -7.21
CA SER A 48 -37.83 37.19 -6.50
C SER A 48 -37.77 37.01 -4.98
N GLU A 49 -37.53 38.09 -4.24
CA GLU A 49 -37.57 38.02 -2.77
C GLU A 49 -38.97 37.71 -2.25
N GLY A 50 -40.01 38.25 -2.89
CA GLY A 50 -41.42 37.99 -2.54
C GLY A 50 -41.76 36.50 -2.61
N GLU A 51 -41.33 35.83 -3.69
CA GLU A 51 -41.56 34.40 -3.89
C GLU A 51 -40.83 33.54 -2.85
N LEU A 52 -39.61 33.92 -2.44
CA LEU A 52 -38.90 33.24 -1.36
C LEU A 52 -39.59 33.41 0.00
N VAL A 53 -40.13 34.60 0.28
CA VAL A 53 -40.87 34.85 1.52
C VAL A 53 -42.19 34.07 1.53
N ASP A 54 -42.86 33.95 0.40
CA ASP A 54 -44.07 33.13 0.26
C ASP A 54 -43.77 31.63 0.39
N ALA A 55 -42.69 31.14 -0.22
CA ALA A 55 -42.21 29.78 -0.01
C ALA A 55 -41.88 29.52 1.48
N PHE A 56 -41.24 30.48 2.15
CA PHE A 56 -40.94 30.39 3.58
C PHE A 56 -42.22 30.38 4.43
N ARG A 57 -43.26 31.12 4.03
CA ARG A 57 -44.56 31.11 4.70
C ARG A 57 -45.16 29.70 4.71
N HIS A 58 -45.19 29.02 3.57
CA HIS A 58 -45.69 27.64 3.49
C HIS A 58 -44.91 26.67 4.38
N VAL A 59 -43.58 26.81 4.46
CA VAL A 59 -42.77 26.00 5.38
C VAL A 59 -43.06 26.36 6.83
N SER A 60 -43.11 27.65 7.19
CA SER A 60 -43.45 28.09 8.55
C SER A 60 -44.82 27.56 9.01
N ASP A 61 -45.81 27.54 8.12
CA ASP A 61 -47.14 27.01 8.39
C ASP A 61 -47.11 25.49 8.61
N ALA A 62 -46.34 24.75 7.82
CA ALA A 62 -46.17 23.30 7.97
C ALA A 62 -45.49 22.89 9.29
N PHE A 63 -44.65 23.76 9.86
CA PHE A 63 -43.99 23.55 11.15
C PHE A 63 -44.75 24.20 12.33
N GLU A 64 -45.99 24.65 12.13
CA GLU A 64 -46.85 25.26 13.16
C GLU A 64 -46.18 26.44 13.90
N GLN A 65 -45.38 27.24 13.19
CA GLN A 65 -44.63 28.36 13.77
C GLN A 65 -45.47 29.64 13.82
N THR A 66 -45.06 30.62 14.64
CA THR A 66 -45.82 31.86 14.84
C THR A 66 -45.88 32.74 13.59
N SER A 67 -47.10 33.15 13.20
CA SER A 67 -47.35 33.92 11.98
C SER A 67 -46.87 35.37 12.04
N GLU A 68 -46.83 35.97 13.23
CA GLU A 68 -46.44 37.37 13.44
C GLU A 68 -44.97 37.66 13.11
N THR A 69 -44.10 36.64 13.15
CA THR A 69 -42.65 36.81 12.97
C THR A 69 -42.11 36.30 11.63
N ILE A 70 -43.00 35.92 10.69
CA ILE A 70 -42.63 35.27 9.42
C ILE A 70 -41.64 36.12 8.62
N SER A 71 -41.92 37.41 8.40
CA SER A 71 -41.07 38.26 7.55
C SER A 71 -39.63 38.38 8.09
N VAL A 72 -39.47 38.51 9.41
CA VAL A 72 -38.15 38.60 10.05
C VAL A 72 -37.43 37.24 9.97
N ARG A 73 -38.15 36.14 10.22
CA ARG A 73 -37.58 34.79 10.16
C ARG A 73 -37.23 34.36 8.73
N ALA A 74 -38.02 34.77 7.74
CA ALA A 74 -37.77 34.56 6.32
C ALA A 74 -36.50 35.30 5.88
N ASN A 75 -36.38 36.59 6.23
CA ASN A 75 -35.17 37.36 5.93
C ASN A 75 -33.93 36.76 6.60
N ASN A 76 -34.05 36.29 7.84
CA ASN A 76 -32.95 35.58 8.51
C ASN A 76 -32.62 34.25 7.81
N ALA A 77 -33.63 33.52 7.32
CA ALA A 77 -33.44 32.29 6.55
C ALA A 77 -32.67 32.55 5.25
N ILE A 78 -33.15 33.50 4.46
CA ILE A 78 -32.59 33.82 3.14
C ILE A 78 -31.15 34.33 3.30
N ASN A 79 -30.90 35.24 4.25
CA ASN A 79 -29.55 35.73 4.51
C ASN A 79 -28.60 34.61 4.97
N ASP A 80 -29.09 33.66 5.77
CA ASP A 80 -28.32 32.48 6.18
C ASP A 80 -28.02 31.56 4.98
N MET A 81 -29.00 31.30 4.11
CA MET A 81 -28.79 30.54 2.86
C MET A 81 -27.75 31.19 1.94
N VAL A 82 -27.74 32.52 1.86
CA VAL A 82 -26.73 33.27 1.08
C VAL A 82 -25.36 33.19 1.76
N ARG A 83 -25.29 33.34 3.10
CA ARG A 83 -24.04 33.24 3.87
C ARG A 83 -23.39 31.85 3.71
N GLN A 84 -24.20 30.79 3.74
CA GLN A 84 -23.76 29.41 3.56
C GLN A 84 -23.48 29.04 2.09
N ARG A 85 -23.58 29.99 1.15
CA ARG A 85 -23.37 29.80 -0.30
C ARG A 85 -24.33 28.81 -0.94
N LEU A 86 -25.56 28.71 -0.43
CA LEU A 86 -26.63 27.89 -1.00
C LEU A 86 -27.47 28.68 -2.01
N LEU A 87 -27.59 29.99 -1.78
CA LEU A 87 -28.21 30.95 -2.70
C LEU A 87 -27.24 32.08 -3.08
N ASN A 88 -27.30 32.52 -4.33
CA ASN A 88 -26.71 33.78 -4.79
C ASN A 88 -27.80 34.85 -4.87
N ARG A 89 -27.51 36.04 -4.34
CA ARG A 89 -28.39 37.22 -4.41
C ARG A 89 -27.86 38.21 -5.43
N PHE A 90 -28.71 38.67 -6.34
CA PHE A 90 -28.42 39.76 -7.26
C PHE A 90 -29.45 40.89 -7.08
N THR A 91 -28.99 42.14 -7.08
CA THR A 91 -29.88 43.31 -7.00
C THR A 91 -30.51 43.55 -8.37
N SER A 92 -31.83 43.67 -8.43
CA SER A 92 -32.58 43.95 -9.65
C SER A 92 -33.78 44.83 -9.35
N GLU A 93 -33.78 46.08 -9.82
CA GLU A 93 -34.86 47.05 -9.59
C GLU A 93 -36.18 46.69 -10.28
N GLN A 94 -36.14 45.75 -11.24
CA GLN A 94 -37.32 45.31 -12.00
C GLN A 94 -38.07 44.17 -11.30
N ALA A 95 -37.43 43.48 -10.36
CA ALA A 95 -38.00 42.34 -9.64
C ALA A 95 -38.65 42.77 -8.32
N GLU A 96 -39.70 42.04 -7.91
CA GLU A 96 -40.36 42.26 -6.62
C GLU A 96 -39.37 42.06 -5.45
N GLY A 97 -39.27 43.06 -4.57
CA GLY A 97 -38.28 43.08 -3.49
C GLY A 97 -36.87 43.54 -3.91
N ASN A 98 -36.71 44.08 -5.13
CA ASN A 98 -35.45 44.62 -5.66
C ASN A 98 -34.28 43.62 -5.70
N ALA A 99 -34.55 42.32 -5.58
CA ALA A 99 -33.55 41.27 -5.54
C ALA A 99 -34.06 40.00 -6.23
N ILE A 100 -33.13 39.30 -6.89
CA ILE A 100 -33.34 37.97 -7.45
C ILE A 100 -32.36 36.98 -6.82
N TYR A 101 -32.80 35.74 -6.70
CA TYR A 101 -32.08 34.66 -6.03
C TYR A 101 -31.93 33.45 -6.93
N ARG A 102 -30.73 32.85 -6.92
CA ARG A 102 -30.41 31.63 -7.67
C ARG A 102 -29.78 30.59 -6.78
N LEU A 103 -30.16 29.33 -6.97
CA LEU A 103 -29.47 28.20 -6.35
C LEU A 103 -28.04 28.14 -6.88
N THR A 104 -27.08 28.02 -5.98
CA THR A 104 -25.67 27.81 -6.32
C THR A 104 -25.44 26.35 -6.74
N PRO A 105 -24.28 25.98 -7.32
CA PRO A 105 -23.94 24.58 -7.55
C PRO A 105 -24.02 23.70 -6.30
N LEU A 106 -23.68 24.25 -5.12
CA LEU A 106 -23.84 23.56 -3.84
C LEU A 106 -25.32 23.39 -3.47
N GLY A 107 -26.12 24.45 -3.62
CA GLY A 107 -27.57 24.40 -3.41
C GLY A 107 -28.23 23.36 -4.29
N ILE A 108 -27.94 23.38 -5.61
CA ILE A 108 -28.42 22.40 -6.58
C ILE A 108 -27.99 20.99 -6.18
N GLY A 109 -26.71 20.78 -5.83
CA GLY A 109 -26.21 19.46 -5.43
C GLY A 109 -26.95 18.87 -4.24
N ILE A 110 -27.25 19.70 -3.22
CA ILE A 110 -28.02 19.28 -2.03
C ILE A 110 -29.48 19.02 -2.39
N THR A 111 -30.12 19.90 -3.17
CA THR A 111 -31.55 19.75 -3.51
C THR A 111 -31.80 18.58 -4.45
N ASP A 112 -30.93 18.39 -5.44
CA ASP A 112 -31.00 17.31 -6.42
C ASP A 112 -30.79 15.93 -5.80
N TYR A 113 -30.16 15.86 -4.62
CA TYR A 113 -30.06 14.63 -3.86
C TYR A 113 -31.43 14.16 -3.34
N TYR A 114 -32.27 15.09 -2.85
CA TYR A 114 -33.56 14.74 -2.24
C TYR A 114 -34.75 14.78 -3.21
N ILE A 115 -34.78 15.74 -4.15
CA ILE A 115 -35.97 16.00 -4.99
C ILE A 115 -35.95 15.13 -6.25
N ARG A 116 -34.79 14.96 -6.86
CA ARG A 116 -34.70 14.23 -8.11
C ARG A 116 -34.73 12.74 -7.82
N GLN A 117 -35.80 12.06 -8.25
CA GLN A 117 -35.84 10.61 -8.29
C GLN A 117 -34.77 10.14 -9.28
N ARG A 118 -33.63 9.68 -8.76
CA ARG A 118 -32.56 9.16 -9.59
C ARG A 118 -32.78 7.66 -9.74
N GLU A 119 -33.50 7.29 -10.79
CA GLU A 119 -33.64 5.88 -11.15
C GLU A 119 -32.33 5.37 -11.74
N PHE A 120 -31.88 4.25 -11.18
CA PHE A 120 -30.82 3.48 -11.79
C PHE A 120 -31.32 2.86 -13.11
N SER A 121 -30.52 2.97 -14.18
CA SER A 121 -30.87 2.39 -15.48
C SER A 121 -29.62 1.85 -16.17
N THR A 122 -29.63 0.54 -16.44
CA THR A 122 -28.58 -0.14 -17.21
C THR A 122 -28.48 0.43 -18.62
N LEU A 123 -29.61 0.81 -19.24
CA LEU A 123 -29.64 1.47 -20.54
C LEU A 123 -28.90 2.82 -20.49
N ARG A 124 -29.09 3.62 -19.44
CA ARG A 124 -28.39 4.89 -19.26
C ARG A 124 -26.88 4.68 -19.18
N LEU A 125 -26.43 3.71 -18.37
CA LEU A 125 -25.01 3.38 -18.26
C LEU A 125 -24.44 2.92 -19.61
N SER A 126 -25.14 2.03 -20.32
CA SER A 126 -24.71 1.53 -21.63
C SER A 126 -24.57 2.66 -22.66
N MET A 127 -25.53 3.60 -22.69
CA MET A 127 -25.44 4.80 -23.52
C MET A 127 -24.23 5.68 -23.15
N GLN A 128 -24.00 5.92 -21.86
CA GLN A 128 -22.86 6.71 -21.38
C GLN A 128 -21.53 6.08 -21.79
N LEU A 129 -21.36 4.77 -21.60
CA LEU A 129 -20.14 4.05 -21.99
C LEU A 129 -19.94 4.05 -23.52
N SER A 130 -21.01 3.95 -24.30
CA SER A 130 -20.95 4.05 -25.76
C SER A 130 -20.45 5.43 -26.22
N ILE A 131 -20.97 6.51 -25.63
CA ILE A 131 -20.52 7.88 -25.91
C ILE A 131 -19.05 8.06 -25.54
N VAL A 132 -18.65 7.59 -24.35
CA VAL A 132 -17.24 7.67 -23.91
C VAL A 132 -16.33 6.88 -24.84
N ALA A 133 -16.71 5.68 -25.24
CA ALA A 133 -15.92 4.87 -26.17
C ALA A 133 -15.71 5.59 -27.51
N GLY A 134 -16.73 6.28 -28.02
CA GLY A 134 -16.65 7.06 -29.25
C GLY A 134 -15.80 8.33 -29.14
N GLU A 135 -15.89 9.07 -28.03
CA GLU A 135 -15.04 10.25 -27.77
C GLU A 135 -13.58 9.84 -27.56
N LEU A 136 -13.36 8.81 -26.75
CA LEU A 136 -12.04 8.35 -26.39
C LEU A 136 -11.30 7.72 -27.57
N LYS A 137 -12.00 6.97 -28.43
CA LYS A 137 -11.42 6.48 -29.68
C LYS A 137 -10.98 7.62 -30.59
N ARG A 138 -11.82 8.66 -30.77
CA ARG A 138 -11.47 9.83 -31.58
C ARG A 138 -10.27 10.58 -31.00
N ALA A 139 -10.21 10.73 -29.67
CA ALA A 139 -9.06 11.34 -29.00
C ALA A 139 -7.78 10.50 -29.17
N ALA A 140 -7.88 9.17 -29.10
CA ALA A 140 -6.75 8.26 -29.34
C ALA A 140 -6.26 8.31 -30.79
N ASP A 141 -7.16 8.23 -31.76
CA ASP A 141 -6.81 8.33 -33.18
C ASP A 141 -6.16 9.70 -33.48
N ALA A 142 -6.68 10.80 -32.90
CA ALA A 142 -6.09 12.14 -33.03
C ALA A 142 -4.72 12.27 -32.34
N ALA A 143 -4.51 11.58 -31.22
CA ALA A 143 -3.21 11.55 -30.53
C ALA A 143 -2.14 10.83 -31.37
N ASP A 144 -2.51 9.72 -32.02
CA ASP A 144 -1.62 8.96 -32.91
C ASP A 144 -1.26 9.73 -34.19
N GLU A 145 -2.19 10.52 -34.74
CA GLU A 145 -1.94 11.37 -35.92
C GLU A 145 -0.91 12.48 -35.65
N ASN A 146 -0.76 12.87 -34.38
CA ASN A 146 0.08 13.98 -33.92
C ASN A 146 -0.29 15.33 -34.57
N GLY A 147 0.14 16.45 -33.99
CA GLY A 147 -0.23 17.77 -34.50
C GLY A 147 0.42 18.92 -33.76
N ASP A 148 -0.09 20.13 -34.01
CA ASP A 148 0.31 21.33 -33.30
C ASP A 148 -0.35 21.42 -31.90
N GLU A 149 0.06 22.41 -31.11
CA GLU A 149 -0.48 22.62 -29.76
C GLU A 149 -2.02 22.77 -29.76
N PHE A 150 -2.57 23.43 -30.79
CA PHE A 150 -4.02 23.59 -30.94
C PHE A 150 -4.72 22.26 -31.18
N HIS A 151 -4.15 21.39 -32.02
CA HIS A 151 -4.65 20.02 -32.24
C HIS A 151 -4.69 19.22 -30.95
N TRP A 152 -3.59 19.20 -30.19
CA TRP A 152 -3.53 18.49 -28.89
C TRP A 152 -4.55 19.04 -27.88
N HIS A 153 -4.68 20.37 -27.79
CA HIS A 153 -5.61 20.99 -26.87
C HIS A 153 -7.08 20.73 -27.26
N ARG A 154 -7.41 20.84 -28.55
CA ARG A 154 -8.78 20.77 -29.05
C ARG A 154 -9.29 19.33 -29.25
N ASN A 155 -8.44 18.44 -29.74
CA ASN A 155 -8.85 17.11 -30.21
C ASN A 155 -8.48 15.98 -29.25
N VAL A 156 -7.53 16.21 -28.33
CA VAL A 156 -7.13 15.22 -27.31
C VAL A 156 -7.54 15.69 -25.92
N TYR A 157 -7.02 16.82 -25.44
CA TYR A 157 -7.27 17.29 -24.08
C TYR A 157 -8.73 17.67 -23.83
N ALA A 158 -9.36 18.48 -24.69
CA ALA A 158 -10.72 18.94 -24.47
C ALA A 158 -11.77 17.80 -24.41
N PRO A 159 -11.76 16.79 -25.32
CA PRO A 159 -12.64 15.63 -25.20
C PRO A 159 -12.42 14.84 -23.91
N LEU A 160 -11.16 14.61 -23.52
CA LEU A 160 -10.84 13.93 -22.27
C LEU A 160 -11.35 14.70 -21.05
N LYS A 161 -11.10 16.02 -21.00
CA LYS A 161 -11.37 16.83 -19.81
C LYS A 161 -12.83 17.20 -19.63
N TYR A 162 -13.53 17.54 -20.71
CA TYR A 162 -14.87 18.13 -20.64
C TYR A 162 -15.98 17.16 -21.05
N SER A 163 -15.64 15.98 -21.58
CA SER A 163 -16.60 14.94 -21.93
C SER A 163 -16.33 13.64 -21.18
N VAL A 164 -15.17 13.01 -21.39
CA VAL A 164 -14.86 11.70 -20.77
C VAL A 164 -14.83 11.80 -19.24
N ALA A 165 -14.14 12.81 -18.69
CA ALA A 165 -14.08 13.01 -17.23
C ALA A 165 -15.47 13.22 -16.61
N GLU A 166 -16.31 14.06 -17.22
CA GLU A 166 -17.67 14.36 -16.75
C GLU A 166 -18.58 13.12 -16.82
N ILE A 167 -18.45 12.30 -17.87
CA ILE A 167 -19.22 11.06 -17.96
C ILE A 167 -18.74 10.05 -16.91
N PHE A 168 -17.44 9.96 -16.65
CA PHE A 168 -16.92 9.13 -15.55
C PHE A 168 -17.39 9.62 -14.18
N ASP A 169 -17.45 10.94 -13.94
CA ASP A 169 -18.09 11.51 -12.74
C ASP A 169 -19.57 11.12 -12.63
N SER A 170 -20.29 11.14 -13.75
CA SER A 170 -21.70 10.73 -13.80
C SER A 170 -21.89 9.24 -13.51
N ILE A 171 -20.98 8.37 -13.98
CA ILE A 171 -20.99 6.93 -13.72
C ILE A 171 -20.67 6.66 -12.24
N ASP A 172 -19.63 7.28 -11.68
CA ASP A 172 -19.28 7.17 -10.25
C ASP A 172 -20.46 7.63 -9.37
N LEU A 173 -21.09 8.75 -9.71
CA LEU A 173 -22.29 9.22 -9.01
C LEU A 173 -23.45 8.22 -9.10
N THR A 174 -23.61 7.54 -10.23
CA THR A 174 -24.64 6.51 -10.41
C THR A 174 -24.35 5.27 -9.58
N GLN A 175 -23.09 4.87 -9.41
CA GLN A 175 -22.70 3.78 -8.50
C GLN A 175 -22.97 4.14 -7.04
N ARG A 176 -22.69 5.38 -6.61
CA ARG A 176 -23.00 5.84 -5.25
C ARG A 176 -24.49 5.78 -4.93
N LEU A 177 -25.33 6.10 -5.91
CA LEU A 177 -26.79 5.97 -5.76
C LEU A 177 -27.22 4.49 -5.64
N MET A 178 -26.52 3.59 -6.32
CA MET A 178 -26.73 2.16 -6.14
C MET A 178 -26.38 1.71 -4.71
N ASP A 179 -25.33 2.28 -4.11
CA ASP A 179 -24.97 1.99 -2.71
C ASP A 179 -26.09 2.43 -1.74
N GLU A 180 -26.72 3.58 -1.97
CA GLU A 180 -27.88 4.04 -1.20
C GLU A 180 -29.09 3.15 -1.39
N GLN A 181 -29.37 2.73 -2.62
CA GLN A 181 -30.42 1.77 -2.92
C GLN A 181 -30.19 0.44 -2.19
N GLN A 182 -28.95 -0.07 -2.16
CA GLN A 182 -28.61 -1.27 -1.40
C GLN A 182 -28.90 -1.08 0.10
N GLN A 183 -28.60 0.08 0.69
CA GLN A 183 -28.92 0.35 2.11
C GLN A 183 -30.42 0.43 2.34
N GLN A 184 -31.16 1.10 1.45
CA GLN A 184 -32.62 1.15 1.53
C GLN A 184 -33.23 -0.25 1.48
N VAL A 185 -32.78 -1.11 0.57
CA VAL A 185 -33.25 -2.50 0.49
C VAL A 185 -32.93 -3.28 1.77
N LYS A 186 -31.75 -3.06 2.39
CA LYS A 186 -31.41 -3.69 3.68
C LYS A 186 -32.37 -3.27 4.79
N ASP A 187 -32.72 -1.98 4.84
CA ASP A 187 -33.68 -1.44 5.80
C ASP A 187 -35.09 -1.97 5.55
N ASP A 188 -35.51 -2.06 4.30
CA ASP A 188 -36.80 -2.63 3.91
C ASP A 188 -36.90 -4.11 4.31
N ILE A 189 -35.86 -4.91 4.04
CA ILE A 189 -35.78 -6.31 4.49
C ILE A 189 -35.86 -6.39 6.02
N ALA A 190 -35.10 -5.55 6.73
CA ALA A 190 -35.13 -5.54 8.20
C ALA A 190 -36.52 -5.19 8.74
N GLN A 191 -37.21 -4.21 8.14
CA GLN A 191 -38.56 -3.82 8.53
C GLN A 191 -39.60 -4.90 8.20
N LEU A 192 -39.51 -5.52 7.02
CA LEU A 192 -40.39 -6.61 6.59
C LEU A 192 -40.27 -7.81 7.54
N LEU A 193 -39.05 -8.24 7.83
CA LEU A 193 -38.79 -9.33 8.78
C LEU A 193 -39.26 -8.95 10.19
N ASN A 194 -39.15 -7.68 10.59
CA ASN A 194 -39.61 -7.24 11.91
C ASN A 194 -41.14 -7.18 12.04
N LYS A 195 -41.89 -6.90 10.96
CA LYS A 195 -43.36 -6.84 10.99
C LYS A 195 -44.00 -8.20 10.76
N ASP A 196 -43.67 -8.85 9.65
CA ASP A 196 -44.41 -10.01 9.13
C ASP A 196 -43.68 -11.34 9.32
N TRP A 197 -42.44 -11.30 9.83
CA TRP A 197 -41.61 -12.44 10.21
C TRP A 197 -41.53 -13.50 9.09
N ARG A 198 -42.26 -14.61 9.22
CA ARG A 198 -42.25 -15.69 8.23
C ARG A 198 -42.90 -15.29 6.90
N SER A 199 -43.94 -14.45 6.92
CA SER A 199 -44.66 -14.05 5.71
C SER A 199 -43.84 -13.10 4.83
N ALA A 200 -42.79 -12.48 5.37
CA ALA A 200 -41.89 -11.59 4.66
C ALA A 200 -40.79 -12.31 3.87
N ILE A 201 -40.57 -13.62 4.06
CA ILE A 201 -39.44 -14.35 3.47
C ILE A 201 -39.44 -14.21 1.93
N SER A 202 -40.56 -14.48 1.27
CA SER A 202 -40.65 -14.41 -0.19
C SER A 202 -40.39 -13.00 -0.73
N SER A 203 -40.84 -11.97 0.00
CA SER A 203 -40.60 -10.57 -0.38
C SER A 203 -39.13 -10.20 -0.20
N CYS A 204 -38.48 -10.68 0.86
CA CYS A 204 -37.06 -10.45 1.09
C CYS A 204 -36.20 -11.15 0.03
N GLU A 205 -36.52 -12.40 -0.32
CA GLU A 205 -35.83 -13.14 -1.39
C GLU A 205 -35.95 -12.44 -2.75
N LEU A 206 -37.12 -11.87 -3.06
CA LEU A 206 -37.32 -11.08 -4.27
C LEU A 206 -36.41 -9.84 -4.29
N LEU A 207 -36.42 -9.05 -3.22
CA LEU A 207 -35.58 -7.86 -3.09
C LEU A 207 -34.07 -8.18 -3.19
N LEU A 208 -33.64 -9.27 -2.56
CA LEU A 208 -32.25 -9.76 -2.63
C LEU A 208 -31.86 -10.16 -4.05
N SER A 209 -32.73 -10.92 -4.74
CA SER A 209 -32.48 -11.40 -6.10
C SER A 209 -32.47 -10.25 -7.11
N GLU A 210 -33.41 -9.31 -7.01
CA GLU A 210 -33.52 -8.17 -7.92
C GLU A 210 -32.32 -7.22 -7.78
N THR A 211 -31.90 -6.94 -6.55
CA THR A 211 -30.70 -6.12 -6.29
C THR A 211 -29.44 -6.84 -6.80
N SER A 212 -29.35 -8.16 -6.61
CA SER A 212 -28.21 -8.96 -7.12
C SER A 212 -28.14 -8.93 -8.65
N GLY A 213 -29.29 -9.05 -9.32
CA GLY A 213 -29.40 -8.96 -10.78
C GLY A 213 -28.93 -7.58 -11.28
N THR A 214 -29.44 -6.52 -10.67
CA THR A 214 -29.07 -5.13 -11.00
C THR A 214 -27.57 -4.89 -10.85
N LEU A 215 -26.94 -5.33 -9.76
CA LEU A 215 -25.49 -5.20 -9.54
C LEU A 215 -24.68 -5.99 -10.57
N ARG A 216 -25.15 -7.18 -10.95
CA ARG A 216 -24.47 -8.02 -11.94
C ARG A 216 -24.54 -7.39 -13.34
N GLU A 217 -25.71 -6.94 -13.77
CA GLU A 217 -25.89 -6.27 -15.06
C GLU A 217 -25.03 -5.00 -15.16
N LEU A 218 -24.93 -4.25 -14.06
CA LEU A 218 -24.03 -3.11 -13.91
C LEU A 218 -22.57 -3.47 -14.16
N GLN A 219 -22.08 -4.47 -13.43
CA GLN A 219 -20.69 -4.88 -13.50
C GLN A 219 -20.35 -5.48 -14.87
N ASP A 220 -21.22 -6.32 -15.42
CA ASP A 220 -21.04 -6.91 -16.75
C ASP A 220 -20.92 -5.82 -17.83
N THR A 221 -21.74 -4.76 -17.73
CA THR A 221 -21.71 -3.64 -18.66
C THR A 221 -20.42 -2.82 -18.53
N LEU A 222 -19.93 -2.60 -17.31
CA LEU A 222 -18.66 -1.92 -17.03
C LEU A 222 -17.45 -2.73 -17.51
N GLU A 223 -17.40 -4.02 -17.20
CA GLU A 223 -16.31 -4.92 -17.61
C GLU A 223 -16.24 -5.05 -19.14
N ALA A 224 -17.38 -5.19 -19.81
CA ALA A 224 -17.43 -5.33 -21.27
C ALA A 224 -16.89 -4.09 -22.03
N ALA A 225 -16.99 -2.90 -21.43
CA ALA A 225 -16.48 -1.65 -22.00
C ALA A 225 -15.07 -1.31 -21.46
N GLY A 226 -14.76 -1.69 -20.23
CA GLY A 226 -13.57 -1.28 -19.47
C GLY A 226 -12.27 -1.48 -20.23
N ASP A 227 -12.01 -2.69 -20.72
CA ASP A 227 -10.78 -3.02 -21.44
C ASP A 227 -10.59 -2.17 -22.70
N LYS A 228 -11.67 -1.88 -23.43
CA LYS A 228 -11.63 -1.06 -24.65
C LYS A 228 -11.36 0.41 -24.33
N LEU A 229 -11.91 0.90 -23.22
CA LEU A 229 -11.64 2.26 -22.75
C LEU A 229 -10.18 2.36 -22.28
N GLN A 230 -9.73 1.42 -21.47
CA GLN A 230 -8.36 1.38 -20.96
C GLN A 230 -7.33 1.29 -22.10
N ALA A 231 -7.60 0.47 -23.12
CA ALA A 231 -6.72 0.38 -24.30
C ALA A 231 -6.58 1.71 -25.05
N ASN A 232 -7.66 2.48 -25.20
CA ASN A 232 -7.58 3.79 -25.85
C ASN A 232 -6.90 4.85 -24.97
N LEU A 233 -7.10 4.81 -23.64
CA LEU A 233 -6.34 5.67 -22.71
C LEU A 233 -4.84 5.36 -22.79
N LEU A 234 -4.47 4.08 -22.85
CA LEU A 234 -3.08 3.67 -23.00
C LEU A 234 -2.47 4.14 -24.33
N ARG A 235 -3.22 4.06 -25.44
CA ARG A 235 -2.76 4.62 -26.73
C ARG A 235 -2.46 6.11 -26.64
N ILE A 236 -3.33 6.89 -25.98
CA ILE A 236 -3.10 8.33 -25.79
C ILE A 236 -1.86 8.55 -24.92
N GLN A 237 -1.70 7.76 -23.85
CA GLN A 237 -0.53 7.81 -22.97
C GLN A 237 0.77 7.55 -23.74
N ASP A 238 0.82 6.48 -24.53
CA ASP A 238 1.96 6.12 -25.37
C ASP A 238 2.32 7.24 -26.36
N ALA A 239 1.30 7.85 -27.00
CA ALA A 239 1.48 8.97 -27.91
C ALA A 239 2.02 10.23 -27.21
N THR A 240 1.67 10.46 -25.94
CA THR A 240 2.20 11.57 -25.14
C THR A 240 3.61 11.32 -24.60
N MET A 241 4.07 10.07 -24.45
CA MET A 241 5.43 9.78 -23.96
C MET A 241 6.54 10.34 -24.87
N ALA A 242 6.24 10.55 -26.15
CA ALA A 242 7.19 11.09 -27.12
C ALA A 242 7.39 12.63 -27.00
N HIS A 243 6.54 13.32 -26.22
CA HIS A 243 6.50 14.78 -26.14
C HIS A 243 6.57 15.27 -24.69
N ASP A 244 7.71 15.81 -24.27
CA ASP A 244 7.91 16.33 -22.92
C ASP A 244 6.97 17.50 -22.55
N ASP A 245 6.48 18.27 -23.53
CA ASP A 245 5.65 19.46 -23.27
C ASP A 245 4.18 19.12 -22.93
N LEU A 246 3.75 17.86 -23.02
CA LEU A 246 2.34 17.43 -22.90
C LEU A 246 1.98 16.81 -21.52
N HIS A 247 2.74 17.12 -20.47
CA HIS A 247 2.51 16.58 -19.12
C HIS A 247 1.08 16.74 -18.58
N PHE A 248 0.37 17.81 -18.96
CA PHE A 248 -1.01 18.04 -18.52
C PHE A 248 -2.01 17.03 -19.11
N ILE A 249 -1.72 16.48 -20.30
CA ILE A 249 -2.51 15.42 -20.94
C ILE A 249 -2.19 14.08 -20.27
N ASP A 250 -0.91 13.77 -20.09
CA ASP A 250 -0.47 12.54 -19.42
C ASP A 250 -1.06 12.42 -18.01
N ARG A 251 -1.00 13.49 -17.22
CA ARG A 251 -1.65 13.56 -15.89
C ARG A 251 -3.16 13.30 -15.98
N LEU A 252 -3.84 13.91 -16.96
CA LEU A 252 -5.28 13.72 -17.14
C LEU A 252 -5.62 12.27 -17.52
N VAL A 253 -4.83 11.66 -18.42
CA VAL A 253 -5.01 10.25 -18.82
C VAL A 253 -4.80 9.34 -17.63
N PHE A 254 -3.76 9.57 -16.82
CA PHE A 254 -3.51 8.83 -15.59
C PHE A 254 -4.66 8.94 -14.58
N ASP A 255 -5.20 10.15 -14.38
CA ASP A 255 -6.36 10.38 -13.51
C ASP A 255 -7.60 9.63 -14.03
N LEU A 256 -7.82 9.61 -15.36
CA LEU A 256 -8.93 8.89 -15.98
C LEU A 256 -8.78 7.37 -15.88
N GLN A 257 -7.58 6.82 -16.08
CA GLN A 257 -7.28 5.40 -15.88
C GLN A 257 -7.54 5.00 -14.42
N SER A 258 -6.96 5.75 -13.47
CA SER A 258 -7.14 5.51 -12.04
C SER A 258 -8.61 5.55 -11.62
N LYS A 259 -9.39 6.45 -12.23
CA LYS A 259 -10.82 6.57 -11.98
C LYS A 259 -11.63 5.42 -12.57
N LEU A 260 -11.31 4.99 -13.79
CA LEU A 260 -11.93 3.83 -14.43
C LEU A 260 -11.68 2.56 -13.60
N ASP A 261 -10.44 2.34 -13.18
CA ASP A 261 -10.06 1.20 -12.32
C ASP A 261 -10.83 1.23 -10.99
N ARG A 262 -10.96 2.41 -10.37
CA ARG A 262 -11.75 2.58 -9.15
C ARG A 262 -13.23 2.24 -9.35
N ILE A 263 -13.83 2.69 -10.46
CA ILE A 263 -15.24 2.41 -10.81
C ILE A 263 -15.47 0.91 -10.99
N ILE A 264 -14.60 0.23 -11.75
CA ILE A 264 -14.73 -1.21 -12.02
C ILE A 264 -14.47 -2.02 -10.74
N SER A 265 -13.43 -1.66 -9.98
CA SER A 265 -13.09 -2.34 -8.72
C SER A 265 -14.18 -2.20 -7.67
N TRP A 266 -14.81 -1.03 -7.54
CA TRP A 266 -15.90 -0.83 -6.60
C TRP A 266 -17.13 -1.67 -6.95
N GLY A 267 -17.48 -1.76 -8.23
CA GLY A 267 -18.63 -2.55 -8.66
C GLY A 267 -18.50 -4.04 -8.28
N GLN A 268 -17.32 -4.63 -8.47
CA GLN A 268 -17.06 -6.01 -8.04
C GLN A 268 -17.09 -6.16 -6.50
N GLN A 269 -16.48 -5.22 -5.78
CA GLN A 269 -16.51 -5.23 -4.31
C GLN A 269 -17.94 -5.13 -3.76
N SER A 270 -18.80 -4.33 -4.38
CA SER A 270 -20.20 -4.16 -3.99
C SER A 270 -20.99 -5.46 -4.18
N ILE A 271 -20.74 -6.22 -5.26
CA ILE A 271 -21.32 -7.55 -5.45
C ILE A 271 -20.90 -8.51 -4.33
N ASP A 272 -19.61 -8.57 -3.99
CA ASP A 272 -19.11 -9.47 -2.95
C ASP A 272 -19.70 -9.14 -1.57
N LEU A 273 -19.80 -7.84 -1.24
CA LEU A 273 -20.46 -7.36 -0.03
C LEU A 273 -21.95 -7.73 -0.02
N TRP A 274 -22.64 -7.62 -1.16
CA TRP A 274 -24.04 -7.99 -1.29
C TRP A 274 -24.26 -9.50 -1.12
N ILE A 275 -23.41 -10.34 -1.72
CA ILE A 275 -23.41 -11.80 -1.50
C ILE A 275 -23.19 -12.13 -0.02
N GLY A 276 -22.30 -11.39 0.65
CA GLY A 276 -22.10 -11.50 2.10
C GLY A 276 -23.38 -11.21 2.89
N TYR A 277 -24.09 -10.14 2.53
CA TYR A 277 -25.36 -9.77 3.13
C TYR A 277 -26.46 -10.80 2.85
N ASP A 278 -26.61 -11.25 1.60
CA ASP A 278 -27.55 -12.29 1.19
C ASP A 278 -27.37 -13.57 2.02
N ARG A 279 -26.13 -14.06 2.14
CA ARG A 279 -25.80 -15.22 2.96
C ARG A 279 -26.16 -15.01 4.43
N HIS A 280 -25.93 -13.80 4.94
CA HIS A 280 -26.28 -13.44 6.31
C HIS A 280 -27.80 -13.45 6.54
N VAL A 281 -28.59 -12.91 5.61
CA VAL A 281 -30.06 -12.93 5.68
C VAL A 281 -30.58 -14.37 5.66
N HIS A 282 -30.10 -15.21 4.75
CA HIS A 282 -30.48 -16.62 4.71
C HIS A 282 -30.08 -17.38 5.99
N LYS A 283 -28.91 -17.08 6.56
CA LYS A 283 -28.51 -17.62 7.86
C LYS A 283 -29.45 -17.15 8.98
N PHE A 284 -29.86 -15.89 8.97
CA PHE A 284 -30.81 -15.34 9.93
C PHE A 284 -32.18 -16.02 9.83
N ILE A 285 -32.71 -16.19 8.61
CA ILE A 285 -33.97 -16.91 8.37
C ILE A 285 -33.88 -18.33 8.95
N ARG A 286 -32.82 -19.07 8.62
CA ARG A 286 -32.62 -20.45 9.10
C ARG A 286 -32.46 -20.57 10.62
N THR A 287 -31.81 -19.58 11.24
CA THR A 287 -31.44 -19.66 12.67
C THR A 287 -32.51 -19.06 13.57
N ALA A 288 -33.04 -17.89 13.22
CA ALA A 288 -33.98 -17.14 14.06
C ALA A 288 -35.44 -17.42 13.68
N ILE A 289 -35.76 -17.45 12.37
CA ILE A 289 -37.15 -17.55 11.91
C ILE A 289 -37.62 -19.00 11.87
N ASP A 290 -36.84 -19.90 11.28
CA ASP A 290 -37.21 -21.32 11.17
C ASP A 290 -37.31 -22.02 12.53
N MET A 291 -36.45 -21.61 13.48
CA MET A 291 -36.47 -22.11 14.86
C MET A 291 -37.59 -21.47 15.70
N ASP A 292 -38.02 -20.24 15.39
CA ASP A 292 -39.10 -19.53 16.10
C ASP A 292 -40.17 -19.02 15.12
N LYS A 293 -40.88 -19.94 14.46
CA LYS A 293 -41.81 -19.62 13.36
C LYS A 293 -42.90 -18.59 13.70
N ASN A 294 -43.35 -18.57 14.95
CA ASN A 294 -44.40 -17.68 15.43
C ASN A 294 -43.85 -16.51 16.28
N ARG A 295 -42.51 -16.35 16.34
CA ARG A 295 -41.82 -15.31 17.12
C ARG A 295 -42.14 -15.33 18.62
N VAL A 296 -42.52 -16.49 19.16
CA VAL A 296 -42.94 -16.64 20.56
C VAL A 296 -41.73 -16.65 21.49
N PHE A 297 -40.65 -17.32 21.10
CA PHE A 297 -39.43 -17.39 21.90
C PHE A 297 -38.79 -16.01 22.03
N ALA A 298 -38.63 -15.28 20.92
CA ALA A 298 -38.02 -13.95 20.95
C ALA A 298 -38.81 -12.93 21.78
N GLN A 299 -40.16 -12.96 21.71
CA GLN A 299 -41.02 -12.10 22.53
C GLN A 299 -40.89 -12.42 24.02
N ARG A 300 -40.94 -13.71 24.38
CA ARG A 300 -40.78 -14.14 25.77
C ARG A 300 -39.38 -13.89 26.30
N LEU A 301 -38.35 -14.01 25.47
CA LEU A 301 -36.98 -13.67 25.84
C LEU A 301 -36.86 -12.17 26.17
N ARG A 302 -37.45 -11.29 25.33
CA ARG A 302 -37.49 -9.84 25.62
C ARG A 302 -38.21 -9.55 26.94
N GLN A 303 -39.37 -10.18 27.17
CA GLN A 303 -40.08 -10.05 28.44
C GLN A 303 -39.24 -10.56 29.63
N SER A 304 -38.55 -11.70 29.45
CA SER A 304 -37.68 -12.29 30.46
C SER A 304 -36.51 -11.37 30.82
N VAL A 305 -35.99 -10.57 29.89
CA VAL A 305 -34.95 -9.56 30.20
C VAL A 305 -35.52 -8.46 31.09
N GLN A 306 -36.76 -8.02 30.85
CA GLN A 306 -37.42 -7.01 31.67
C GLN A 306 -37.73 -7.53 33.09
N THR A 307 -38.17 -8.78 33.21
CA THR A 307 -38.52 -9.40 34.51
C THR A 307 -37.36 -10.17 35.15
N TYR A 308 -36.14 -10.06 34.61
CA TYR A 308 -34.99 -10.86 35.07
C TYR A 308 -34.67 -10.63 36.55
N PHE A 309 -34.83 -9.39 37.03
CA PHE A 309 -34.51 -9.02 38.41
C PHE A 309 -35.54 -9.49 39.44
N ASP A 310 -36.74 -9.91 39.01
CA ASP A 310 -37.77 -10.44 39.93
C ASP A 310 -37.39 -11.83 40.44
N ALA A 311 -36.76 -12.65 39.58
CA ALA A 311 -36.25 -13.98 39.91
C ALA A 311 -34.99 -14.30 39.08
N PRO A 312 -33.81 -13.82 39.50
CA PRO A 312 -32.57 -14.00 38.75
C PRO A 312 -32.15 -15.47 38.67
N TRP A 313 -31.58 -15.84 37.53
CA TRP A 313 -31.02 -17.17 37.29
C TRP A 313 -29.74 -17.05 36.47
N ALA A 314 -28.83 -18.01 36.61
CA ALA A 314 -27.55 -18.03 35.89
C ALA A 314 -27.39 -19.34 35.12
N LEU A 315 -26.76 -19.26 33.94
CA LEU A 315 -26.33 -20.43 33.19
C LEU A 315 -25.10 -21.04 33.86
N THR A 316 -25.11 -22.36 34.05
CA THR A 316 -23.91 -23.11 34.41
C THR A 316 -23.10 -23.40 33.15
N HIS A 317 -21.78 -23.29 33.25
CA HIS A 317 -20.87 -23.66 32.18
C HIS A 317 -19.69 -24.44 32.78
N ALA A 318 -19.04 -25.27 31.97
CA ALA A 318 -17.83 -25.96 32.39
C ALA A 318 -16.72 -24.93 32.60
N ASN A 319 -16.18 -24.88 33.82
CA ASN A 319 -15.07 -24.00 34.16
C ASN A 319 -14.00 -24.85 34.85
N ALA A 320 -13.15 -25.47 34.04
CA ALA A 320 -12.03 -26.26 34.54
C ALA A 320 -10.98 -25.33 35.16
N ASP A 321 -10.40 -25.74 36.28
CA ASP A 321 -9.27 -25.03 36.87
C ASP A 321 -8.13 -24.95 35.86
N ARG A 322 -7.62 -23.74 35.65
CA ARG A 322 -6.46 -23.54 34.78
C ARG A 322 -5.23 -24.19 35.40
N LEU A 323 -4.36 -24.72 34.57
CA LEU A 323 -3.07 -25.21 35.02
C LEU A 323 -2.28 -24.04 35.60
N LEU A 324 -1.98 -24.11 36.89
CA LEU A 324 -1.09 -23.18 37.55
C LEU A 324 0.34 -23.60 37.20
N ASP A 325 1.00 -22.75 36.42
CA ASP A 325 2.40 -22.93 36.08
C ASP A 325 3.27 -21.95 36.87
N MET A 326 4.50 -22.34 37.14
CA MET A 326 5.50 -21.45 37.71
C MET A 326 5.90 -20.44 36.64
N ARG A 327 6.25 -19.22 37.05
CA ARG A 327 6.84 -18.27 36.10
C ARG A 327 8.17 -18.84 35.62
N ASP A 328 8.41 -18.78 34.33
CA ASP A 328 9.69 -19.10 33.74
C ASP A 328 10.71 -18.06 34.21
N GLU A 329 11.53 -18.40 35.20
CA GLU A 329 12.54 -17.50 35.78
C GLU A 329 13.77 -17.34 34.87
N GLU A 330 13.87 -18.10 33.77
CA GLU A 330 14.99 -18.00 32.83
C GLU A 330 15.06 -16.65 32.12
N MET A 331 13.92 -15.96 31.89
CA MET A 331 13.94 -14.60 31.32
C MET A 331 14.30 -13.49 32.31
N ALA A 332 14.42 -13.79 33.61
CA ALA A 332 14.74 -12.80 34.65
C ALA A 332 16.12 -13.03 35.30
N LEU A 333 16.75 -14.18 35.08
CA LEU A 333 18.07 -14.49 35.62
C LEU A 333 19.16 -14.11 34.60
N ARG A 334 19.46 -12.79 34.58
CA ARG A 334 20.66 -12.13 34.01
C ARG A 334 20.76 -12.04 32.48
N ASP A 335 20.50 -10.84 31.96
CA ASP A 335 21.00 -10.35 30.66
C ASP A 335 22.53 -10.08 30.67
N GLU A 336 23.22 -10.35 31.78
CA GLU A 336 24.67 -10.33 31.80
C GLU A 336 25.20 -11.69 31.35
N GLU A 337 25.32 -11.87 30.03
CA GLU A 337 26.32 -12.78 29.49
C GLU A 337 27.67 -12.36 30.07
N VAL A 338 28.10 -13.06 31.13
CA VAL A 338 29.42 -12.88 31.73
C VAL A 338 30.45 -13.39 30.72
N THR A 339 30.82 -12.50 29.79
CA THR A 339 31.97 -12.67 28.93
C THR A 339 33.20 -12.35 29.76
N GLY A 340 34.07 -13.34 29.97
CA GLY A 340 35.32 -13.11 30.71
C GLY A 340 36.17 -12.05 30.01
N GLU A 341 36.71 -11.10 30.77
CA GLU A 341 37.62 -10.09 30.23
C GLU A 341 38.95 -10.75 29.81
N LEU A 342 39.34 -10.56 28.55
CA LEU A 342 40.65 -10.98 28.04
C LEU A 342 41.73 -9.96 28.47
N PRO A 343 42.91 -10.40 28.95
CA PRO A 343 44.00 -9.51 29.31
C PRO A 343 44.47 -8.67 28.11
N PRO A 344 44.84 -7.37 28.30
CA PRO A 344 44.96 -6.43 27.20
C PRO A 344 46.33 -6.37 26.50
N ASP A 345 47.36 -7.08 26.95
CA ASP A 345 48.71 -6.84 26.43
C ASP A 345 49.30 -8.03 25.66
N LEU A 346 49.60 -7.78 24.38
CA LEU A 346 50.37 -8.67 23.51
C LEU A 346 51.87 -8.36 23.71
N GLU A 347 52.58 -9.24 24.40
CA GLU A 347 54.05 -9.14 24.53
C GLU A 347 54.71 -9.83 23.33
N TYR A 348 55.61 -9.13 22.65
CA TYR A 348 56.43 -9.69 21.57
C TYR A 348 57.82 -10.04 22.10
N GLU A 349 58.28 -11.27 21.83
CA GLU A 349 59.65 -11.70 22.07
C GLU A 349 60.44 -11.69 20.75
N GLU A 350 61.62 -11.06 20.73
CA GLU A 350 62.55 -11.12 19.60
C GLU A 350 63.29 -12.47 19.58
N PHE A 351 63.02 -13.28 18.56
CA PHE A 351 63.74 -14.51 18.31
C PHE A 351 64.99 -14.24 17.46
N ASN A 352 66.16 -14.23 18.09
CA ASN A 352 67.43 -13.93 17.44
C ASN A 352 68.04 -15.20 16.80
N GLU A 353 67.89 -15.37 15.48
CA GLU A 353 68.41 -16.54 14.75
C GLU A 353 69.93 -16.44 14.51
N ILE A 354 70.71 -16.91 15.47
CA ILE A 354 72.18 -17.14 15.34
C ILE A 354 72.52 -18.13 14.18
N ARG A 355 71.52 -18.80 13.60
CA ARG A 355 71.66 -19.81 12.54
C ARG A 355 72.15 -19.23 11.20
N GLU A 356 71.67 -18.06 10.79
CA GLU A 356 72.04 -17.47 9.48
C GLU A 356 73.52 -17.07 9.43
N GLN A 357 74.03 -16.47 10.49
CA GLN A 357 75.44 -16.08 10.59
C GLN A 357 76.36 -17.31 10.51
N LEU A 358 75.96 -18.42 11.16
CA LEU A 358 76.70 -19.67 11.11
C LEU A 358 76.71 -20.27 9.69
N ALA A 359 75.58 -20.21 8.99
CA ALA A 359 75.46 -20.70 7.63
C ALA A 359 76.35 -19.93 6.65
N ALA A 360 76.38 -18.60 6.75
CA ALA A 360 77.24 -17.76 5.92
C ALA A 360 78.73 -18.07 6.14
N MET A 361 79.15 -18.26 7.40
CA MET A 361 80.55 -18.59 7.72
C MET A 361 80.97 -19.96 7.16
N ILE A 362 80.10 -20.97 7.26
CA ILE A 362 80.37 -22.31 6.74
C ILE A 362 80.43 -22.30 5.20
N GLU A 363 79.55 -21.54 4.54
CA GLU A 363 79.55 -21.38 3.09
C GLU A 363 80.89 -20.80 2.58
N GLU A 364 81.39 -19.74 3.22
CA GLU A 364 82.68 -19.14 2.87
C GLU A 364 83.85 -20.13 3.01
N GLN A 365 83.83 -20.94 4.07
CA GLN A 365 84.87 -21.95 4.30
C GLN A 365 84.80 -23.11 3.30
N LEU A 366 83.60 -23.54 2.91
CA LEU A 366 83.42 -24.60 1.93
C LEU A 366 83.73 -24.13 0.49
N ALA A 367 83.58 -22.83 0.18
CA ALA A 367 83.89 -22.26 -1.13
C ALA A 367 85.36 -22.50 -1.56
N VAL A 368 86.29 -22.68 -0.61
CA VAL A 368 87.70 -22.98 -0.89
C VAL A 368 87.86 -24.28 -1.70
N TYR A 369 87.00 -25.28 -1.48
CA TYR A 369 87.02 -26.54 -2.23
C TYR A 369 86.66 -26.33 -3.71
N LYS A 370 85.70 -25.45 -3.98
CA LYS A 370 85.32 -25.03 -5.33
C LYS A 370 86.44 -24.26 -6.02
N THR A 371 87.08 -23.30 -5.34
CA THR A 371 88.17 -22.52 -5.94
C THR A 371 89.39 -23.37 -6.29
N ARG A 372 89.68 -24.42 -5.50
CA ARG A 372 90.84 -25.30 -5.71
C ARG A 372 90.54 -26.56 -6.55
N GLN A 373 89.29 -26.80 -6.94
CA GLN A 373 88.82 -28.06 -7.54
C GLN A 373 89.28 -29.31 -6.76
N ALA A 374 89.30 -29.23 -5.43
CA ALA A 374 89.67 -30.34 -4.57
C ALA A 374 88.41 -31.12 -4.16
N PRO A 375 88.41 -32.47 -4.18
CA PRO A 375 87.22 -33.25 -3.85
C PRO A 375 86.76 -33.03 -2.39
N LEU A 376 85.47 -32.83 -2.19
CA LEU A 376 84.86 -32.60 -0.88
C LEU A 376 84.19 -33.89 -0.36
N ASP A 377 84.84 -34.52 0.61
CA ASP A 377 84.28 -35.66 1.34
C ASP A 377 83.49 -35.17 2.56
N LEU A 378 82.16 -35.24 2.45
CA LEU A 378 81.22 -34.83 3.49
C LEU A 378 81.43 -35.56 4.82
N GLY A 379 81.86 -36.83 4.82
CA GLY A 379 82.06 -37.56 6.07
C GLY A 379 83.22 -37.02 6.90
N LEU A 380 84.32 -36.64 6.24
CA LEU A 380 85.48 -36.03 6.88
C LEU A 380 85.18 -34.58 7.30
N VAL A 381 84.62 -33.80 6.37
CA VAL A 381 84.35 -32.38 6.60
C VAL A 381 83.34 -32.20 7.73
N VAL A 382 82.23 -32.92 7.73
CA VAL A 382 81.25 -32.84 8.81
C VAL A 382 81.86 -33.28 10.13
N ARG A 383 82.67 -34.34 10.17
CA ARG A 383 83.35 -34.78 11.41
C ARG A 383 84.27 -33.70 11.97
N ASP A 384 85.05 -33.03 11.11
CA ASP A 384 85.98 -31.99 11.53
C ASP A 384 85.25 -30.73 12.03
N TYR A 385 84.13 -30.36 11.40
CA TYR A 385 83.27 -29.28 11.91
C TYR A 385 82.63 -29.67 13.24
N LEU A 386 82.09 -30.89 13.36
CA LEU A 386 81.46 -31.35 14.59
C LEU A 386 82.43 -31.42 15.78
N ALA A 387 83.73 -31.61 15.55
CA ALA A 387 84.74 -31.55 16.60
C ALA A 387 84.91 -30.13 17.19
N GLN A 388 84.61 -29.07 16.43
CA GLN A 388 84.78 -27.68 16.86
C GLN A 388 83.57 -27.14 17.64
N TYR A 389 82.41 -27.77 17.53
CA TYR A 389 81.17 -27.32 18.17
C TYR A 389 80.72 -28.29 19.28
N PRO A 390 80.05 -27.78 20.34
CA PRO A 390 79.50 -28.64 21.38
C PRO A 390 78.35 -29.50 20.86
N ARG A 391 78.18 -30.69 21.46
CA ARG A 391 77.23 -31.72 21.03
C ARG A 391 75.79 -31.22 20.83
N ALA A 392 75.36 -30.25 21.63
CA ALA A 392 74.01 -29.68 21.54
C ALA A 392 73.69 -29.05 20.17
N ARG A 393 74.70 -28.55 19.44
CA ARG A 393 74.53 -27.93 18.12
C ARG A 393 74.92 -28.84 16.96
N HIS A 394 75.30 -30.09 17.22
CA HIS A 394 75.81 -30.99 16.19
C HIS A 394 74.81 -31.23 15.06
N PHE A 395 73.51 -31.35 15.37
CA PHE A 395 72.49 -31.53 14.34
C PHE A 395 72.39 -30.30 13.42
N ASP A 396 72.31 -29.10 14.00
CA ASP A 396 72.18 -27.86 13.24
C ASP A 396 73.42 -27.60 12.38
N VAL A 397 74.61 -27.76 12.96
CA VAL A 397 75.89 -27.62 12.25
C VAL A 397 75.98 -28.64 11.12
N ALA A 398 75.72 -29.93 11.38
CA ALA A 398 75.80 -30.96 10.35
C ALA A 398 74.81 -30.70 9.21
N ARG A 399 73.58 -30.30 9.53
CA ARG A 399 72.57 -29.95 8.52
C ARG A 399 73.01 -28.76 7.67
N ILE A 400 73.53 -27.70 8.29
CA ILE A 400 73.99 -26.51 7.56
C ILE A 400 75.19 -26.84 6.67
N VAL A 401 76.17 -27.59 7.18
CA VAL A 401 77.34 -28.02 6.39
C VAL A 401 76.91 -28.85 5.19
N VAL A 402 75.98 -29.80 5.37
CA VAL A 402 75.46 -30.63 4.27
C VAL A 402 74.69 -29.78 3.26
N ASP A 403 73.80 -28.90 3.72
CA ASP A 403 73.01 -28.04 2.83
C ASP A 403 73.91 -27.12 1.99
N GLN A 404 74.94 -26.51 2.61
CA GLN A 404 75.88 -25.66 1.91
C GLN A 404 76.83 -26.45 0.99
N ALA A 405 77.25 -27.64 1.39
CA ALA A 405 78.09 -28.50 0.56
C ALA A 405 77.39 -28.95 -0.73
N VAL A 406 76.12 -29.35 -0.66
CA VAL A 406 75.34 -29.77 -1.84
C VAL A 406 75.10 -28.61 -2.81
N ARG A 407 75.00 -27.36 -2.31
CA ARG A 407 74.88 -26.17 -3.17
C ARG A 407 76.15 -25.89 -3.98
N LEU A 408 77.32 -26.35 -3.54
CA LEU A 408 78.58 -26.06 -4.19
C LEU A 408 78.84 -26.91 -5.43
N GLY A 409 78.31 -28.13 -5.50
CA GLY A 409 78.58 -29.07 -6.57
C GLY A 409 77.88 -30.41 -6.40
N ILE A 410 78.10 -31.31 -7.34
CA ILE A 410 77.51 -32.66 -7.37
C ILE A 410 78.61 -33.71 -7.46
N ALA A 411 78.35 -34.90 -6.93
CA ALA A 411 79.25 -36.03 -7.08
C ALA A 411 78.96 -36.73 -8.42
N GLN A 412 79.97 -36.92 -9.30
CA GLN A 412 79.79 -37.67 -10.54
C GLN A 412 79.35 -39.12 -10.28
N ALA A 413 79.74 -39.68 -9.14
CA ALA A 413 79.35 -41.01 -8.72
C ALA A 413 77.83 -41.16 -8.50
N ASP A 414 77.08 -40.08 -8.24
CA ASP A 414 75.62 -40.12 -8.09
C ASP A 414 74.93 -40.65 -9.35
N PHE A 415 75.48 -40.37 -10.55
CA PHE A 415 74.93 -40.84 -11.83
C PHE A 415 75.14 -42.33 -12.10
N THR A 416 75.97 -43.01 -11.31
CA THR A 416 76.24 -44.45 -11.47
C THR A 416 75.17 -45.35 -10.87
N GLY A 417 74.22 -44.78 -10.10
CA GLY A 417 73.09 -45.52 -9.50
C GLY A 417 73.47 -46.42 -8.32
N LEU A 418 74.72 -46.39 -7.84
CA LEU A 418 75.16 -47.12 -6.66
C LEU A 418 74.95 -46.28 -5.38
N PRO A 419 74.27 -46.80 -4.35
CA PRO A 419 74.05 -46.06 -3.11
C PRO A 419 75.37 -45.88 -2.34
N PRO A 420 75.69 -44.66 -1.84
CA PRO A 420 76.88 -44.45 -1.01
C PRO A 420 76.74 -45.19 0.32
N LYS A 421 77.86 -45.56 0.94
CA LYS A 421 77.87 -46.16 2.28
C LYS A 421 77.72 -45.08 3.35
N TRP A 422 77.04 -45.41 4.45
CA TRP A 422 76.97 -44.55 5.62
C TRP A 422 78.35 -44.41 6.28
N GLN A 423 78.89 -43.20 6.29
CA GLN A 423 80.16 -42.86 6.95
C GLN A 423 79.91 -42.29 8.34
N PRO A 424 80.60 -42.75 9.40
CA PRO A 424 80.45 -42.19 10.74
C PRO A 424 81.07 -40.79 10.84
N ILE A 425 80.27 -39.83 11.33
CA ILE A 425 80.67 -38.42 11.51
C ILE A 425 80.91 -38.04 12.98
N ASN A 426 80.60 -38.92 13.92
CA ASN A 426 81.02 -38.81 15.32
C ASN A 426 81.04 -40.19 16.01
N ASP A 427 81.60 -40.25 17.22
CA ASP A 427 81.71 -41.48 18.02
C ASP A 427 80.38 -41.89 18.68
N TYR A 428 79.35 -41.04 18.59
CA TYR A 428 78.05 -41.21 19.24
C TYR A 428 76.96 -41.78 18.31
N GLY A 429 77.36 -42.27 17.13
CA GLY A 429 76.48 -42.99 16.21
C GLY A 429 75.87 -42.16 15.07
N ALA A 430 76.20 -40.87 14.94
CA ALA A 430 75.77 -40.07 13.79
C ALA A 430 76.57 -40.47 12.55
N LYS A 431 75.87 -40.57 11.41
CA LYS A 431 76.45 -40.98 10.13
C LYS A 431 75.92 -40.10 9.01
N VAL A 432 76.73 -39.88 7.98
CA VAL A 432 76.34 -39.20 6.73
C VAL A 432 76.47 -40.18 5.58
N GLN A 433 75.49 -40.17 4.68
CA GLN A 433 75.49 -40.95 3.46
C GLN A 433 75.57 -39.98 2.29
N ALA A 434 76.77 -39.84 1.72
CA ALA A 434 77.02 -39.01 0.55
C ALA A 434 78.21 -39.55 -0.23
N HIS A 435 78.19 -39.36 -1.54
CA HIS A 435 79.36 -39.54 -2.38
C HIS A 435 80.27 -38.30 -2.28
N VAL A 436 81.53 -38.45 -2.67
CA VAL A 436 82.51 -37.34 -2.65
C VAL A 436 82.15 -36.36 -3.78
N ILE A 437 81.96 -35.08 -3.44
CA ILE A 437 81.66 -34.04 -4.43
C ILE A 437 82.96 -33.70 -5.16
N ASP A 438 83.01 -34.03 -6.45
CA ASP A 438 84.18 -33.89 -7.32
C ASP A 438 83.93 -32.96 -8.52
N LYS A 439 82.69 -32.50 -8.73
CA LYS A 439 82.30 -31.58 -9.79
C LYS A 439 81.59 -30.34 -9.23
N TYR A 440 82.26 -29.19 -9.32
CA TYR A 440 81.79 -27.89 -8.81
C TYR A 440 81.20 -26.94 -9.85
#